data_AF-A0A1G9BIT5-F1
#
_entry.id   AF-A0A1G9BIT5-F1
#
_cell.length_a   1.000
_cell.length_b   1.000
_cell.length_c   1.000
_cell.angle_alpha   90.00
_cell.angle_beta   90.00
_cell.angle_gamma   90.00
#
_symmetry.space_group_name_H-M   'P 1'
#
loop_
_entity.id
_entity.type
_entity.pdbx_description
1 polymer ?
#
loop_
_entity_poly.entity_id
_entity_poly.type
_entity_poly.pdbx_seq_one_letter_code
_entity_poly.pdbx_strand_id
1 'polypeptide(L)'
;MCSEFLTGELQGSHDPSGVVFTVLAALSGIEREYIRDRTLEGHESARRNGTAIGGATVTDETMLSMALHLRDQDLSLREIAARLVITQGAKRGRHPSPATVMRMLRDHDTSITELGARADDAKQRP
;
A
#
# COMPACT_ATOMS: atom_id res chain seq x y z
N MET A 1 21.24 -51.74 -15.38
CA MET A 1 21.99 -51.05 -16.46
C MET A 1 21.38 -49.67 -16.66
N CYS A 2 22.23 -48.68 -16.92
CA CYS A 2 21.95 -47.24 -17.13
C CYS A 2 22.14 -46.30 -15.91
N SER A 3 23.33 -46.30 -15.32
CA SER A 3 23.84 -45.11 -14.60
C SER A 3 25.37 -45.00 -14.72
N GLU A 4 25.90 -45.13 -15.93
CA GLU A 4 27.36 -45.10 -16.18
C GLU A 4 27.70 -44.20 -17.38
N PHE A 5 27.00 -43.07 -17.54
CA PHE A 5 27.24 -42.20 -18.69
C PHE A 5 27.29 -40.69 -18.40
N LEU A 6 27.27 -40.26 -17.14
CA LEU A 6 27.45 -38.83 -16.80
C LEU A 6 28.59 -38.59 -15.80
N THR A 7 29.52 -39.53 -15.67
CA THR A 7 30.78 -39.35 -14.92
C THR A 7 31.85 -38.77 -15.86
N GLY A 8 31.62 -37.57 -16.38
CA GLY A 8 32.60 -36.82 -17.16
C GLY A 8 32.86 -35.46 -16.54
N GLU A 9 33.98 -35.33 -15.82
CA GLU A 9 34.74 -34.10 -15.52
C GLU A 9 33.94 -32.79 -15.31
N LEU A 10 32.89 -32.80 -14.50
CA LEU A 10 32.24 -31.58 -14.00
C LEU A 10 31.75 -31.77 -12.55
N GLN A 11 32.55 -32.44 -11.72
CA GLN A 11 32.49 -32.25 -10.26
C GLN A 11 33.19 -30.92 -9.92
N GLY A 12 32.67 -29.82 -10.46
CA GLY A 12 33.03 -28.49 -10.00
C GLY A 12 32.45 -28.32 -8.61
N SER A 13 33.30 -28.21 -7.58
CA SER A 13 32.83 -27.88 -6.23
C SER A 13 31.94 -26.64 -6.32
N HIS A 14 30.67 -26.78 -5.97
CA HIS A 14 29.74 -25.65 -5.94
C HIS A 14 30.09 -24.79 -4.73
N ASP A 15 31.08 -23.91 -4.89
CA ASP A 15 31.39 -22.87 -3.92
C ASP A 15 30.52 -21.65 -4.26
N PRO A 16 29.47 -21.35 -3.47
CA PRO A 16 28.65 -20.15 -3.67
C PRO A 16 29.45 -18.85 -3.47
N SER A 17 30.69 -18.93 -2.99
CA SER A 17 31.65 -17.83 -2.85
C SER A 17 32.50 -17.60 -4.11
N GLY A 18 32.30 -18.39 -5.17
CA GLY A 18 33.05 -18.28 -6.42
C GLY A 18 32.88 -16.93 -7.11
N VAL A 19 33.94 -16.45 -7.76
CA VAL A 19 33.98 -15.17 -8.49
C VAL A 19 32.85 -15.06 -9.51
N VAL A 20 32.51 -16.17 -10.19
CA VAL A 20 31.42 -16.20 -11.18
C VAL A 20 30.06 -15.90 -10.55
N PHE A 21 29.76 -16.48 -9.38
CA PHE A 21 28.50 -16.23 -8.69
C PHE A 21 28.44 -14.79 -8.18
N THR A 22 29.55 -14.26 -7.67
CA THR A 22 29.64 -12.86 -7.22
C THR A 22 29.40 -11.88 -8.38
N VAL A 23 30.00 -12.12 -9.55
CA VAL A 23 29.81 -11.28 -10.74
C VAL A 23 28.38 -11.36 -11.24
N LEU A 24 27.80 -12.57 -11.34
CA LEU A 24 26.41 -12.73 -11.74
C LEU A 24 25.45 -12.06 -10.75
N ALA A 25 25.70 -12.20 -9.44
CA ALA A 25 24.91 -11.53 -8.41
C ALA A 25 25.00 -10.00 -8.52
N ALA A 26 26.18 -9.45 -8.81
CA ALA A 26 26.37 -8.03 -9.04
C ALA A 26 25.60 -7.55 -10.28
N LEU A 27 25.67 -8.29 -11.39
CA LEU A 27 24.93 -7.97 -12.62
C LEU A 27 23.41 -8.05 -12.42
N SER A 28 22.91 -9.11 -11.78
CA SER A 28 21.49 -9.22 -11.41
C SER A 28 21.04 -8.12 -10.45
N GLY A 29 21.94 -7.64 -9.57
CA GLY A 29 21.70 -6.49 -8.72
C GLY A 29 21.47 -5.21 -9.52
N ILE A 30 22.29 -4.97 -10.55
CA ILE A 30 22.18 -3.80 -11.44
C ILE A 30 20.87 -3.82 -12.23
N GLU A 31 20.48 -4.97 -12.79
CA GLU A 31 19.21 -5.12 -13.50
C GLU A 31 18.01 -4.85 -12.59
N ARG A 32 18.06 -5.36 -11.35
CA ARG A 32 17.01 -5.13 -10.36
C ARG A 32 16.89 -3.65 -10.01
N GLU A 33 18.00 -2.94 -9.84
CA GLU A 33 18.00 -1.51 -9.57
C GLU A 33 17.45 -0.72 -10.76
N TYR A 34 17.85 -1.08 -11.98
CA TYR A 34 17.31 -0.48 -13.20
C TYR A 34 15.78 -0.63 -13.30
N ILE A 35 15.23 -1.81 -13.00
CA ILE A 35 13.77 -2.01 -12.99
C ILE A 35 13.10 -1.17 -11.91
N ARG A 36 13.72 -1.05 -10.72
CA ARG A 36 13.20 -0.23 -9.64
C ARG A 36 13.10 1.23 -10.06
N ASP A 37 14.18 1.80 -10.61
CA ASP A 37 14.22 3.21 -11.01
C ASP A 37 13.15 3.51 -12.06
N ARG A 38 13.02 2.65 -13.08
CA ARG A 38 11.99 2.80 -14.12
C ARG A 38 10.57 2.67 -13.57
N THR A 39 10.38 1.83 -12.54
CA THR A 39 9.10 1.68 -11.86
C THR A 39 8.75 2.91 -11.03
N LEU A 40 9.73 3.47 -10.32
CA LEU A 40 9.57 4.71 -9.54
C LEU A 40 9.23 5.89 -10.45
N GLU A 41 9.95 6.06 -11.56
CA GLU A 41 9.64 7.06 -12.58
C GLU A 41 8.21 6.90 -13.12
N GLY A 42 7.78 5.66 -13.36
CA GLY A 42 6.41 5.33 -13.77
C GLY A 42 5.37 5.71 -12.71
N HIS A 43 5.65 5.43 -11.43
CA HIS A 43 4.78 5.82 -10.32
C HIS A 43 4.68 7.34 -10.16
N GLU A 44 5.79 8.06 -10.29
CA GLU A 44 5.80 9.52 -10.26
C GLU A 44 5.00 10.12 -11.40
N SER A 45 5.16 9.58 -12.62
CA SER A 45 4.36 9.99 -13.79
C SER A 45 2.87 9.74 -13.56
N ALA A 46 2.51 8.56 -13.08
CA ALA A 46 1.12 8.23 -12.74
C ALA A 46 0.55 9.17 -11.67
N ARG A 47 1.32 9.49 -10.63
CA ARG A 47 0.95 10.44 -9.59
C ARG A 47 0.74 11.85 -10.15
N ARG A 48 1.61 12.32 -11.06
CA ARG A 48 1.42 13.62 -11.78
C ARG A 48 0.15 13.63 -12.61
N ASN A 49 -0.18 12.49 -13.21
CA ASN A 49 -1.40 12.32 -14.02
C ASN A 49 -2.65 12.05 -13.16
N GLY A 50 -2.58 12.19 -11.83
CA GLY A 50 -3.71 11.98 -10.92
C GLY A 50 -4.15 10.52 -10.80
N THR A 51 -3.36 9.58 -11.30
CA THR A 51 -3.65 8.15 -11.15
C THR A 51 -3.31 7.72 -9.74
N ALA A 52 -4.32 7.25 -9.00
CA ALA A 52 -4.14 6.73 -7.65
C ALA A 52 -3.35 5.41 -7.69
N ILE A 53 -2.07 5.48 -7.32
CA ILE A 53 -1.20 4.32 -7.14
C ILE A 53 -1.37 3.83 -5.69
N GLY A 54 -2.02 2.68 -5.50
CA GLY A 54 -2.26 2.09 -4.18
C GLY A 54 -3.62 1.41 -4.07
N GLY A 55 -4.01 1.04 -2.86
CA GLY A 55 -5.35 0.51 -2.62
C GLY A 55 -6.42 1.55 -2.94
N ALA A 56 -7.43 1.17 -3.73
CA ALA A 56 -8.54 2.06 -4.08
C ALA A 56 -9.16 2.70 -2.83
N THR A 57 -9.34 4.02 -2.84
CA THR A 57 -10.09 4.73 -1.81
C THR A 57 -11.55 4.33 -1.93
N VAL A 58 -11.99 3.49 -1.00
CA VAL A 58 -13.39 3.01 -0.93
C VAL A 58 -14.29 4.02 -0.20
N THR A 59 -13.69 5.04 0.41
CA THR A 59 -14.32 6.01 1.30
C THR A 59 -14.47 7.34 0.59
N ASP A 60 -15.71 7.84 0.52
CA ASP A 60 -16.11 9.14 -0.03
C ASP A 60 -16.53 10.09 1.10
N GLU A 61 -16.53 11.40 0.86
CA GLU A 61 -16.92 12.42 1.85
C GLU A 61 -18.37 12.21 2.34
N THR A 62 -19.26 11.84 1.43
CA THR A 62 -20.65 11.49 1.76
C THR A 62 -20.73 10.29 2.71
N MET A 63 -19.85 9.30 2.50
CA MET A 63 -19.81 8.10 3.33
C MET A 63 -19.20 8.41 4.71
N LEU A 64 -18.19 9.28 4.76
CA LEU A 64 -17.58 9.75 6.00
C LEU A 64 -18.57 10.54 6.86
N SER A 65 -19.28 11.51 6.28
CA SER A 65 -20.29 12.30 7.01
C SER A 65 -21.40 11.43 7.60
N MET A 66 -21.91 10.44 6.84
CA MET A 66 -22.86 9.47 7.35
C MET A 66 -22.27 8.59 8.47
N ALA A 67 -21.01 8.17 8.34
CA ALA A 67 -20.34 7.37 9.37
C ALA A 67 -20.17 8.14 10.69
N LEU A 68 -19.84 9.43 10.62
CA LEU A 68 -19.75 10.31 11.79
C LEU A 68 -21.12 10.49 12.45
N HIS A 69 -22.17 10.73 11.65
CA HIS A 69 -23.53 10.84 12.17
C HIS A 69 -23.99 9.55 12.89
N LEU A 70 -23.67 8.38 12.36
CA LEU A 70 -23.98 7.10 13.00
C LEU A 70 -23.13 6.85 14.25
N ARG A 71 -21.88 7.34 14.27
CA ARG A 71 -21.02 7.28 15.46
C ARG A 71 -21.59 8.11 16.60
N ASP A 72 -22.12 9.29 16.30
CA ASP A 72 -22.74 10.19 17.30
C ASP A 72 -24.03 9.60 17.91
N GLN A 73 -24.60 8.57 17.30
CA GLN A 73 -25.72 7.79 17.84
C GLN A 73 -25.28 6.61 18.72
N ASP A 74 -24.00 6.55 19.11
CA ASP A 74 -23.38 5.49 19.92
C ASP A 74 -23.52 4.07 19.32
N LEU A 75 -23.62 3.97 17.99
CA LEU A 75 -23.71 2.68 17.29
C LEU A 75 -22.36 1.98 17.25
N SER A 76 -22.38 0.65 17.31
CA SER A 76 -21.15 -0.13 17.19
C SER A 76 -20.56 -0.04 15.77
N LEU A 77 -19.24 -0.19 15.64
CA LEU A 77 -18.55 -0.19 14.33
C LEU A 77 -19.14 -1.21 13.34
N ARG A 78 -19.64 -2.36 13.85
CA ARG A 78 -20.27 -3.39 13.02
C ARG A 78 -21.61 -2.94 12.47
N GLU A 79 -22.42 -2.26 13.28
CA GLU A 79 -23.71 -1.73 12.86
C GLU A 79 -23.54 -0.55 11.90
N ILE A 80 -22.56 0.32 12.16
CA ILE A 80 -22.17 1.39 11.23
C ILE A 80 -21.80 0.80 9.87
N ALA A 81 -20.92 -0.21 9.85
CA ALA A 81 -20.50 -0.88 8.62
C ALA A 81 -21.69 -1.49 7.84
N ALA A 82 -22.65 -2.09 8.55
CA ALA A 82 -23.85 -2.67 7.93
C ALA A 82 -24.83 -1.63 7.37
N ARG A 83 -24.81 -0.39 7.88
CA ARG A 83 -25.70 0.69 7.42
C ARG A 83 -25.08 1.55 6.32
N LEU A 84 -23.76 1.55 6.19
CA LEU A 84 -23.05 2.28 5.15
C LEU A 84 -23.04 1.51 3.82
N VAL A 85 -23.10 2.23 2.70
CA VAL A 85 -22.96 1.68 1.35
C VAL A 85 -21.88 2.45 0.61
N ILE A 86 -20.98 1.72 -0.03
CA ILE A 86 -19.89 2.30 -0.84
C ILE A 86 -20.50 2.96 -2.08
N THR A 87 -20.28 4.26 -2.24
CA THR A 87 -20.86 5.06 -3.34
C THR A 87 -19.99 5.11 -4.59
N GLN A 88 -18.67 4.88 -4.45
CA GLN A 88 -17.69 5.05 -5.53
C GLN A 88 -16.73 3.86 -5.69
N GLY A 89 -16.09 3.77 -6.85
CA GLY A 89 -15.05 2.78 -7.13
C GLY A 89 -15.55 1.36 -7.43
N ALA A 90 -14.60 0.42 -7.54
CA ALA A 90 -14.85 -0.96 -7.96
C ALA A 90 -15.77 -1.77 -7.01
N LYS A 91 -15.94 -1.31 -5.76
CA LYS A 91 -16.77 -1.98 -4.75
C LYS A 91 -18.11 -1.26 -4.49
N ARG A 92 -18.54 -0.39 -5.42
CA ARG A 92 -19.81 0.34 -5.31
C ARG A 92 -21.00 -0.59 -5.04
N GLY A 93 -21.90 -0.17 -4.16
CA GLY A 93 -23.11 -0.90 -3.78
C GLY A 93 -22.89 -2.00 -2.73
N ARG A 94 -21.65 -2.19 -2.25
CA ARG A 94 -21.37 -3.12 -1.14
C ARG A 94 -21.23 -2.38 0.19
N HIS A 95 -21.40 -3.11 1.28
CA HIS A 95 -21.09 -2.62 2.62
C HIS A 95 -19.57 -2.62 2.87
N PRO A 96 -19.02 -1.58 3.51
CA PRO A 96 -17.62 -1.58 3.94
C PRO A 96 -17.39 -2.62 5.05
N SER A 97 -16.15 -3.07 5.21
CA SER A 97 -15.81 -3.88 6.38
C SER A 97 -15.69 -2.99 7.62
N PRO A 98 -15.87 -3.53 8.85
CA PRO A 98 -15.64 -2.78 10.08
C PRO A 98 -14.23 -2.18 10.18
N ALA A 99 -13.22 -2.85 9.60
CA ALA A 99 -11.86 -2.35 9.53
C ALA A 99 -11.74 -1.11 8.61
N THR A 100 -12.45 -1.11 7.49
CA THR A 100 -12.52 0.08 6.61
C THR A 100 -13.15 1.26 7.33
N VAL A 101 -14.24 1.04 8.07
CA VAL A 101 -14.91 2.09 8.87
C VAL A 101 -13.98 2.63 9.96
N MET A 102 -13.32 1.74 10.70
CA MET A 102 -12.37 2.14 11.75
C MET A 102 -11.20 2.96 11.19
N ARG A 103 -10.64 2.54 10.04
CA ARG A 103 -9.58 3.30 9.35
C ARG A 103 -10.08 4.68 8.94
N MET A 104 -11.23 4.75 8.30
CA MET A 104 -11.84 6.01 7.83
C MET A 104 -12.06 7.01 8.97
N LEU A 105 -12.62 6.56 10.10
CA LEU A 105 -12.85 7.41 11.26
C LEU A 105 -11.52 7.87 11.89
N ARG A 106 -10.53 6.98 11.99
CA ARG A 106 -9.19 7.34 12.50
C ARG A 106 -8.50 8.37 11.62
N ASP A 107 -8.54 8.19 10.30
CA ASP A 107 -7.90 9.11 9.35
C ASP A 107 -8.50 10.51 9.48
N HIS A 108 -9.82 10.61 9.69
CA HIS A 108 -10.52 11.87 9.97
C HIS A 108 -10.13 12.47 11.33
N ASP A 109 -10.11 11.68 12.40
CA ASP A 109 -9.75 12.20 13.73
C ASP A 109 -8.27 12.69 13.74
N THR A 110 -7.39 12.01 12.99
CA THR A 110 -5.99 12.42 12.80
C THR A 110 -5.89 13.72 12.03
N SER A 111 -6.65 13.87 10.92
CA SER A 111 -6.63 15.10 10.13
C SER A 111 -7.17 16.31 10.91
N ILE A 112 -8.23 16.13 11.70
CA ILE A 112 -8.75 17.15 12.62
C ILE A 112 -7.70 17.55 13.65
N THR A 113 -6.98 16.58 14.23
CA THR A 113 -5.92 16.85 15.21
C THR A 113 -4.76 17.62 14.60
N GLU A 114 -4.32 17.24 13.39
CA GLU A 114 -3.25 17.95 12.66
C GLU A 114 -3.65 19.38 12.27
N LEU A 115 -4.92 19.58 11.87
CA LEU A 115 -5.47 20.91 11.56
C LEU A 115 -5.52 21.79 12.80
N GLY A 116 -5.94 21.25 13.95
CA GLY A 116 -5.93 21.94 15.23
C GLY A 116 -4.52 22.37 15.65
N ALA A 117 -3.56 21.43 15.60
CA ALA A 117 -2.17 21.72 15.96
C ALA A 117 -1.54 22.84 15.10
N ARG A 118 -1.80 22.85 13.79
CA ARG A 118 -1.32 23.93 12.90
C ARG A 118 -1.96 25.28 13.21
N ALA A 119 -3.22 25.30 13.62
CA ALA A 119 -3.90 26.53 14.01
C ALA A 119 -3.32 27.10 15.31
N ASP A 120 -2.98 26.23 16.26
CA ASP A 120 -2.32 26.62 17.52
C ASP A 120 -0.91 27.17 17.26
N ASP A 121 -0.12 26.51 16.41
CA ASP A 121 1.22 26.98 15.99
C ASP A 121 1.17 28.35 15.31
N ALA A 122 0.19 28.59 14.45
CA ALA A 122 0.03 29.87 13.75
C ALA A 122 -0.31 31.03 14.70
N LYS A 123 -1.02 30.75 15.79
CA LYS A 123 -1.36 31.72 16.83
C LYS A 123 -0.19 32.00 17.78
N GLN A 124 0.77 31.08 17.87
CA GLN A 124 1.92 31.18 18.77
C GLN A 124 3.12 31.96 18.17
N ARG A 125 3.05 32.37 16.89
CA ARG A 125 4.09 33.17 16.22
C ARG A 125 3.88 34.67 16.53
N PRO A 126 4.85 35.35 17.18
CA PRO A 126 4.72 36.75 17.59
C PRO A 126 4.68 37.73 16.42
#